data_AF-A0A0J9XJ69-F1
#
_entry.id   AF-A0A0J9XJ69-F1
#
_cell.length_a   1.000
_cell.length_b   1.000
_cell.length_c   1.000
_cell.angle_alpha   90.00
_cell.angle_beta   90.00
_cell.angle_gamma   90.00
#
_symmetry.space_group_name_H-M   'P 1'
#
loop_
_entity.id
_entity.type
_entity.pdbx_description
1 polymer ?
#
loop_
_entity_poly.entity_id
_entity_poly.type
_entity_poly.pdbx_seq_one_letter_code
_entity_poly.pdbx_strand_id
1 'polypeptide(L)'
;MTQSDTVELTIEGFLDLSNPEEFKNYIDRNKVFLREEAVTNETQIVIDYPLQDDFLFPLRPATSTLYKGCVSVGEIIDRIYELYHEIYNEENSTTTVTPGNIPGMLNRNTTNGKYGIWGHDLSDLVLTSVEFNAKDNIISLCVDS
;
A
#
# COMPACT_ATOMS: atom_id res chain seq x y z
N MET A 1 29.40 -10.05 -8.84
CA MET A 1 28.12 -10.38 -8.16
C MET A 1 27.24 -9.16 -8.35
N THR A 2 26.25 -9.23 -9.23
CA THR A 2 25.21 -8.20 -9.33
C THR A 2 24.39 -8.29 -8.06
N GLN A 3 24.46 -7.26 -7.23
CA GLN A 3 23.52 -7.07 -6.13
C GLN A 3 22.11 -7.03 -6.76
N SER A 4 21.14 -7.70 -6.13
CA SER A 4 19.75 -7.59 -6.57
C SER A 4 19.35 -6.12 -6.55
N ASP A 5 18.83 -5.61 -7.68
CA ASP A 5 18.26 -4.26 -7.77
C ASP A 5 16.93 -4.16 -6.99
N THR A 6 16.47 -5.28 -6.44
CA THR A 6 15.20 -5.42 -5.72
C THR A 6 15.43 -5.78 -4.25
N VAL A 7 14.68 -5.11 -3.36
CA VAL A 7 14.61 -5.37 -1.91
C VAL A 7 13.17 -5.72 -1.55
N GLU A 8 12.96 -6.86 -0.90
CA GLU A 8 11.62 -7.33 -0.50
C GLU A 8 11.46 -7.27 1.02
N LEU A 9 10.29 -6.81 1.47
CA LEU A 9 9.75 -6.96 2.81
C LEU A 9 8.57 -7.93 2.73
N THR A 10 8.77 -9.15 3.20
CA THR A 10 7.67 -10.09 3.44
C THR A 10 7.01 -9.75 4.78
N ILE A 11 5.68 -9.66 4.81
CA ILE A 11 4.92 -9.49 6.04
C ILE A 11 4.74 -10.85 6.69
N GLU A 12 5.20 -11.01 7.95
CA GLU A 12 4.96 -12.26 8.67
C GLU A 12 3.47 -12.39 9.03
N GLY A 13 2.78 -13.31 8.34
CA GLY A 13 1.32 -13.45 8.41
C GLY A 13 0.66 -12.61 7.34
N PHE A 14 -0.03 -11.54 7.74
CA PHE A 14 -0.65 -10.55 6.88
C PHE A 14 -1.04 -9.32 7.72
N LEU A 15 -1.30 -8.19 7.05
CA LEU A 15 -1.88 -7.00 7.69
C LEU A 15 -3.20 -6.64 7.01
N ASP A 16 -4.31 -6.71 7.74
CA ASP A 16 -5.64 -6.27 7.27
C ASP A 16 -5.64 -4.76 7.05
N LEU A 17 -5.79 -4.33 5.80
CA LEU A 17 -5.71 -2.92 5.38
C LEU A 17 -6.85 -2.04 5.95
N SER A 18 -7.83 -2.63 6.62
CA SER A 18 -8.87 -1.93 7.38
C SER A 18 -8.61 -1.86 8.90
N ASN A 19 -7.61 -2.58 9.40
CA ASN A 19 -7.34 -2.73 10.83
C ASN A 19 -6.10 -1.93 11.29
N PRO A 20 -6.26 -0.72 11.83
CA PRO A 20 -5.13 0.11 12.25
C PRO A 20 -4.30 -0.50 13.39
N GLU A 21 -4.87 -1.38 14.21
CA GLU A 21 -4.16 -1.95 15.35
C GLU A 21 -3.13 -3.00 14.92
N GLU A 22 -3.36 -3.73 13.83
CA GLU A 22 -2.38 -4.66 13.26
C GLU A 22 -1.14 -3.90 12.78
N PHE A 23 -1.35 -2.79 12.07
CA PHE A 23 -0.27 -1.91 11.65
C PHE A 23 0.50 -1.38 12.85
N LYS A 24 -0.17 -0.74 13.82
CA LYS A 24 0.48 -0.16 15.01
C LYS A 24 1.30 -1.16 15.83
N ASN A 25 0.82 -2.40 15.94
CA ASN A 25 1.42 -3.43 16.77
C ASN A 25 2.35 -4.37 16.00
N TYR A 26 2.59 -4.13 14.71
CA TYR A 26 3.47 -4.98 13.91
C TYR A 26 4.88 -5.07 14.53
N ILE A 27 5.37 -6.30 14.70
CA ILE A 27 6.54 -6.58 15.54
C ILE A 27 7.83 -5.94 15.00
N ASP A 28 7.92 -5.79 13.69
CA ASP A 28 9.12 -5.39 12.97
C ASP A 28 9.13 -3.91 12.55
N ARG A 29 8.20 -3.10 13.04
CA ARG A 29 8.04 -1.68 12.64
C ARG A 29 9.33 -0.88 12.70
N ASN A 30 10.18 -1.12 13.69
CA ASN A 30 11.42 -0.37 13.86
C ASN A 30 12.59 -0.93 13.04
N LYS A 31 12.42 -2.00 12.25
CA LYS A 31 13.46 -2.49 11.33
C LYS A 31 13.62 -1.50 10.17
N VAL A 32 14.86 -1.32 9.73
CA VAL A 32 15.15 -0.56 8.51
C VAL A 32 14.73 -1.41 7.30
N PHE A 33 13.89 -0.85 6.44
CA PHE A 33 13.55 -1.45 5.15
C PHE A 33 14.43 -0.88 4.03
N LEU A 34 14.42 0.46 3.88
CA LEU A 34 15.21 1.15 2.86
C LEU A 34 16.25 2.07 3.49
N ARG A 35 17.45 2.13 2.90
CA ARG A 35 18.55 3.00 3.34
C ARG A 35 18.53 4.33 2.58
N GLU A 36 19.23 5.33 3.10
CA GLU A 36 19.27 6.70 2.55
C GLU A 36 19.65 6.78 1.08
N GLU A 37 20.61 5.95 0.67
CA GLU A 37 21.05 5.86 -0.72
C GLU A 37 19.99 5.28 -1.69
N ALA A 38 18.97 4.60 -1.18
CA ALA A 38 17.96 3.92 -1.98
C ALA A 38 16.71 4.77 -2.24
N VAL A 39 16.35 5.67 -1.32
CA VAL A 39 15.10 6.43 -1.39
C VAL A 39 15.37 7.85 -1.88
N THR A 40 14.63 8.27 -2.90
CA THR A 40 14.73 9.63 -3.44
C THR A 40 13.39 10.35 -3.31
N ASN A 41 13.37 11.65 -3.60
CA ASN A 41 12.12 12.42 -3.66
C ASN A 41 11.17 11.94 -4.79
N GLU A 42 11.65 11.10 -5.69
CA GLU A 42 10.91 10.54 -6.81
C GLU A 42 10.40 9.12 -6.50
N THR A 43 10.66 8.56 -5.32
CA THR A 43 10.21 7.20 -4.98
C THR A 43 8.67 7.16 -4.88
N GLN A 44 8.06 6.22 -5.61
CA GLN A 44 6.61 6.08 -5.68
C GLN A 44 6.15 4.69 -5.23
N ILE A 45 4.97 4.63 -4.63
CA ILE A 45 4.22 3.41 -4.34
C ILE A 45 3.19 3.24 -5.45
N VAL A 46 3.17 2.07 -6.09
CA VAL A 46 2.11 1.68 -7.03
C VAL A 46 1.01 0.99 -6.25
N ILE A 47 -0.23 1.43 -6.47
CA ILE A 47 -1.43 0.71 -6.05
C ILE A 47 -2.23 0.41 -7.31
N ASP A 48 -2.35 -0.87 -7.62
CA ASP A 48 -3.04 -1.42 -8.80
C ASP A 48 -4.26 -2.27 -8.41
N TYR A 49 -4.26 -2.85 -7.21
CA TYR A 49 -5.35 -3.65 -6.68
C TYR A 49 -6.08 -2.96 -5.51
N PRO A 50 -7.42 -3.00 -5.44
CA PRO A 50 -8.39 -3.49 -6.42
C PRO A 50 -8.92 -2.36 -7.30
N LEU A 51 -8.00 -1.64 -7.95
CA LEU A 51 -8.33 -0.46 -8.74
C LEU A 51 -8.53 -0.84 -10.21
N GLN A 52 -9.10 0.06 -11.00
CA GLN A 52 -9.28 -0.18 -12.43
C GLN A 52 -7.99 0.04 -13.24
N ASP A 53 -7.16 0.98 -12.78
CA ASP A 53 -5.88 1.36 -13.37
C ASP A 53 -4.80 1.42 -12.28
N ASP A 54 -3.54 1.44 -12.68
CA ASP A 54 -2.41 1.60 -11.76
C ASP A 54 -2.28 3.07 -11.34
N PHE A 55 -2.21 3.33 -10.04
CA PHE A 55 -2.00 4.67 -9.50
C PHE A 55 -0.67 4.77 -8.76
N LEU A 56 0.10 5.82 -9.10
CA LEU A 56 1.40 6.11 -8.51
C LEU A 56 1.27 7.20 -7.45
N PHE A 57 1.63 6.87 -6.23
CA PHE A 57 1.62 7.78 -5.10
C PHE A 57 3.03 8.04 -4.62
N PRO A 58 3.39 9.28 -4.27
CA PRO A 58 4.72 9.53 -3.74
C PRO A 58 4.84 8.99 -2.32
N LEU A 59 6.02 8.49 -1.95
CA LEU A 59 6.29 7.99 -0.59
C LEU A 59 6.17 9.10 0.49
N ARG A 60 6.46 10.38 0.13
CA ARG A 60 6.34 11.65 0.90
C ARG A 60 6.49 11.63 2.44
N PRO A 61 7.27 12.62 2.95
CA PRO A 61 8.71 12.54 2.94
C PRO A 61 9.18 11.40 3.86
N ALA A 62 9.93 10.49 3.25
CA ALA A 62 10.78 9.51 3.89
C ALA A 62 11.87 10.22 4.72
N THR A 63 11.55 10.64 5.93
CA THR A 63 12.59 10.87 6.94
C THR A 63 12.17 10.15 8.19
N SER A 64 12.72 8.96 8.39
CA SER A 64 12.57 8.28 9.67
C SER A 64 13.01 9.20 10.79
N THR A 65 12.08 9.42 11.71
CA THR A 65 12.37 10.06 12.99
C THR A 65 13.31 9.18 13.83
N LEU A 66 13.39 7.87 13.52
CA LEU A 66 14.22 6.89 14.19
C LEU A 66 15.61 6.78 13.56
N TYR A 67 15.71 6.85 12.23
CA TYR A 67 16.96 6.67 11.48
C TYR A 67 17.10 7.73 10.38
N LYS A 68 17.89 8.77 10.64
CA LYS A 68 18.11 9.85 9.67
C LYS A 68 18.44 9.27 8.27
N GLY A 69 17.63 9.64 7.28
CA GLY A 69 17.79 9.24 5.88
C GLY A 69 17.25 7.84 5.53
N CYS A 70 16.99 6.96 6.48
CA CYS A 70 16.42 5.64 6.19
C CYS A 70 14.89 5.66 6.27
N VAL A 71 14.27 4.56 5.82
CA VAL A 71 12.83 4.30 5.97
C VAL A 71 12.65 3.00 6.73
N SER A 72 11.93 3.06 7.84
CA SER A 72 11.57 1.89 8.62
C SER A 72 10.39 1.14 8.02
N VAL A 73 10.23 -0.13 8.40
CA VAL A 73 9.06 -0.93 8.02
C VAL A 73 7.77 -0.23 8.45
N GLY A 74 7.72 0.32 9.67
CA GLY A 74 6.56 1.01 10.22
C GLY A 74 6.10 2.18 9.35
N GLU A 75 7.03 3.00 8.89
CA GLU A 75 6.72 4.14 8.02
C GLU A 75 6.13 3.72 6.67
N ILE A 76 6.62 2.60 6.12
CA ILE A 76 6.15 2.09 4.82
C ILE A 76 4.75 1.52 4.97
N ILE A 77 4.52 0.66 5.97
CA ILE A 77 3.19 0.05 6.16
C ILE A 77 2.16 1.10 6.59
N ASP A 78 2.53 2.09 7.39
CA ASP A 78 1.63 3.19 7.75
C ASP A 78 1.24 4.01 6.52
N ARG A 79 2.20 4.32 5.64
CA ARG A 79 1.92 5.06 4.41
C ARG A 79 1.00 4.27 3.48
N ILE A 80 1.20 2.95 3.36
CA ILE A 80 0.33 2.07 2.57
C ILE A 80 -1.09 2.07 3.15
N TYR A 81 -1.23 1.90 4.46
CA TYR A 81 -2.52 1.95 5.15
C TYR A 81 -3.24 3.29 4.87
N GLU A 82 -2.55 4.41 5.06
CA GLU A 82 -3.10 5.75 4.76
C GLU A 82 -3.58 5.86 3.32
N LEU A 83 -2.78 5.41 2.35
CA LEU A 83 -3.12 5.48 0.93
C LEU A 83 -4.37 4.68 0.59
N TYR A 84 -4.51 3.44 1.08
CA TYR A 84 -5.72 2.65 0.85
C TYR A 84 -6.96 3.34 1.43
N HIS A 85 -6.86 3.90 2.64
CA HIS A 85 -7.96 4.66 3.24
C HIS A 85 -8.28 5.94 2.47
N GLU A 86 -7.28 6.71 2.02
CA GLU A 86 -7.44 7.89 1.17
C GLU A 86 -8.18 7.52 -0.14
N ILE A 87 -7.74 6.44 -0.80
CA ILE A 87 -8.31 5.93 -2.05
C ILE A 87 -9.79 5.55 -1.88
N TYR A 88 -10.13 4.72 -0.89
CA TYR A 88 -11.51 4.32 -0.66
C TYR A 88 -12.41 5.51 -0.28
N ASN A 89 -11.90 6.45 0.52
CA ASN A 89 -12.65 7.65 0.87
C ASN A 89 -12.92 8.53 -0.35
N GLU A 90 -11.89 8.80 -1.15
CA GLU A 90 -12.02 9.64 -2.34
C GLU A 90 -12.88 8.98 -3.42
N GLU A 91 -12.74 7.66 -3.64
CA GLU A 91 -13.63 6.87 -4.51
C GLU A 91 -15.10 7.05 -4.11
N ASN A 92 -15.41 6.82 -2.82
CA ASN A 92 -16.78 6.93 -2.32
C ASN A 92 -17.33 8.36 -2.40
N SER A 93 -16.47 9.38 -2.32
CA SER A 93 -16.88 10.79 -2.44
C SER A 93 -17.11 11.23 -3.89
N THR A 94 -16.52 10.53 -4.86
CA THR A 94 -16.52 10.92 -6.28
C THR A 94 -17.35 10.00 -7.16
N THR A 95 -17.69 8.80 -6.69
CA THR A 95 -18.55 7.85 -7.40
C THR A 95 -20.00 8.34 -7.48
N THR A 96 -20.67 7.96 -8.56
CA THR A 96 -22.13 8.08 -8.73
C THR A 96 -22.84 6.74 -8.52
N VAL A 97 -22.08 5.64 -8.45
CA VAL A 97 -22.55 4.29 -8.16
C VAL A 97 -22.45 4.05 -6.66
N THR A 98 -23.56 3.66 -6.02
CA THR A 98 -23.58 3.32 -4.59
C THR A 98 -22.69 2.09 -4.33
N PRO A 99 -21.68 2.21 -3.45
CA PRO A 99 -20.88 1.08 -3.00
C PRO A 99 -21.71 -0.01 -2.30
N GLY A 100 -21.40 -1.27 -2.54
CA GLY A 100 -21.96 -2.41 -1.82
C GLY A 100 -21.66 -3.73 -2.52
N ASN A 101 -22.26 -4.84 -2.08
CA ASN A 101 -22.02 -6.12 -2.72
C ASN A 101 -22.82 -6.28 -4.02
N ILE A 102 -22.27 -7.05 -4.96
CA ILE A 102 -23.02 -7.47 -6.15
C ILE A 102 -24.19 -8.36 -5.69
N PRO A 103 -25.43 -8.14 -6.17
CA PRO A 103 -26.59 -8.92 -5.74
C PRO A 103 -26.36 -10.43 -5.86
N GLY A 104 -26.41 -11.14 -4.72
CA GLY A 104 -26.20 -12.58 -4.65
C GLY A 104 -24.72 -13.02 -4.55
N MET A 105 -23.79 -12.09 -4.40
CA MET A 105 -22.35 -12.37 -4.22
C MET A 105 -21.82 -11.63 -2.98
N LEU A 106 -20.65 -12.08 -2.48
CA LEU A 106 -19.94 -11.38 -1.40
C LEU A 106 -19.07 -10.23 -1.92
N ASN A 107 -18.63 -10.30 -3.18
CA ASN A 107 -17.77 -9.29 -3.78
C ASN A 107 -18.44 -7.91 -3.86
N ARG A 108 -17.62 -6.87 -3.66
CA ARG A 108 -17.99 -5.47 -3.87
C ARG A 108 -18.30 -5.21 -5.35
N ASN A 109 -19.31 -4.40 -5.62
CA ASN A 109 -19.60 -3.89 -6.95
C ASN A 109 -18.51 -2.93 -7.45
N THR A 110 -18.38 -2.80 -8.77
CA THR A 110 -17.51 -1.78 -9.36
C THR A 110 -18.13 -0.40 -9.20
N THR A 111 -17.37 0.55 -8.67
CA THR A 111 -17.74 1.96 -8.60
C THR A 111 -17.08 2.76 -9.72
N ASN A 112 -17.58 3.96 -10.00
CA ASN A 112 -17.07 4.84 -11.06
C ASN A 112 -16.51 6.15 -10.50
N GLY A 113 -15.98 6.09 -9.27
CA GLY A 113 -15.25 7.21 -8.69
C GLY A 113 -13.88 7.35 -9.35
N LYS A 114 -13.01 8.14 -8.73
CA LYS A 114 -11.69 8.49 -9.26
C LYS A 114 -10.80 7.27 -9.60
N TYR A 115 -10.92 6.19 -8.85
CA TYR A 115 -10.02 5.03 -8.93
C TYR A 115 -10.69 3.77 -9.50
N GLY A 116 -12.03 3.74 -9.59
CA GLY A 116 -12.76 2.63 -10.19
C GLY A 116 -12.63 1.33 -9.39
N ILE A 117 -12.84 1.39 -8.08
CA ILE A 117 -12.68 0.24 -7.17
C ILE A 117 -13.67 -0.87 -7.53
N TRP A 118 -13.22 -2.13 -7.53
CA TRP A 118 -14.06 -3.28 -7.84
C TRP A 118 -13.72 -4.52 -7.00
N GLY A 119 -14.64 -5.49 -6.92
CA GLY A 119 -14.37 -6.83 -6.41
C GLY A 119 -14.33 -6.97 -4.88
N HIS A 120 -13.65 -6.07 -4.17
CA HIS A 120 -13.35 -6.21 -2.75
C HIS A 120 -13.54 -4.91 -1.96
N ASP A 121 -14.14 -5.04 -0.77
CA ASP A 121 -14.16 -3.95 0.20
C ASP A 121 -12.79 -3.85 0.89
N LEU A 122 -12.48 -2.69 1.48
CA LEU A 122 -11.19 -2.47 2.13
C LEU A 122 -10.91 -3.51 3.24
N SER A 123 -11.96 -4.01 3.91
CA SER A 123 -11.88 -5.04 4.95
C SER A 123 -11.55 -6.44 4.43
N ASP A 124 -11.60 -6.65 3.12
CA ASP A 124 -11.19 -7.91 2.52
C ASP A 124 -9.70 -7.91 2.21
N LEU A 125 -9.06 -6.73 2.12
CA LEU A 125 -7.71 -6.60 1.60
C LEU A 125 -6.65 -6.82 2.68
N VAL A 126 -5.68 -7.67 2.36
CA VAL A 126 -4.55 -7.96 3.24
C VAL A 126 -3.21 -7.71 2.54
N LEU A 127 -2.32 -6.96 3.18
CA LEU A 127 -0.96 -6.75 2.71
C LEU A 127 -0.08 -7.94 3.09
N THR A 128 0.56 -8.57 2.10
CA THR A 128 1.40 -9.77 2.30
C THR A 128 2.88 -9.52 2.02
N SER A 129 3.22 -8.62 1.10
CA SER A 129 4.59 -8.15 0.91
C SER A 129 4.69 -6.77 0.27
N VAL A 130 5.86 -6.17 0.40
CA VAL A 130 6.25 -4.91 -0.21
C VAL A 130 7.58 -5.11 -0.91
N GLU A 131 7.66 -4.77 -2.19
CA GLU A 131 8.87 -4.88 -2.99
C GLU A 131 9.33 -3.48 -3.41
N PHE A 132 10.61 -3.18 -3.22
CA PHE A 132 11.25 -1.98 -3.76
C PHE A 132 12.21 -2.35 -4.88
N ASN A 133 12.00 -1.77 -6.06
CA ASN A 133 12.90 -1.85 -7.21
C ASN A 133 13.70 -0.54 -7.32
N ALA A 134 15.00 -0.62 -7.08
CA ALA A 134 15.91 0.52 -7.06
C ALA A 134 16.19 1.11 -8.45
N LYS A 135 16.02 0.31 -9.51
CA LYS A 135 16.25 0.77 -10.89
C LYS A 135 15.11 1.67 -11.36
N ASP A 136 13.89 1.29 -11.04
CA ASP A 136 12.69 2.01 -11.44
C ASP A 136 12.24 3.01 -10.37
N ASN A 137 12.80 2.91 -9.16
CA ASN A 137 12.46 3.71 -7.98
C ASN A 137 11.00 3.57 -7.56
N ILE A 138 10.52 2.32 -7.63
CA ILE A 138 9.12 1.94 -7.45
C ILE A 138 8.99 0.96 -6.30
N ILE A 139 7.98 1.19 -5.47
CA ILE A 139 7.48 0.28 -4.44
C ILE A 139 6.22 -0.37 -4.98
N SER A 140 6.25 -1.69 -5.15
CA SER A 140 5.11 -2.52 -5.54
C SER A 140 4.57 -3.28 -4.34
N LEU A 141 3.26 -3.51 -4.30
CA LEU A 141 2.57 -4.16 -3.19
C LEU A 141 2.08 -5.54 -3.63
N CYS A 142 2.18 -6.51 -2.74
CA CYS A 142 1.42 -7.75 -2.86
C CYS A 142 0.24 -7.68 -1.90
N VAL A 143 -0.97 -7.62 -2.45
CA VAL A 143 -2.22 -7.53 -1.71
C VAL A 143 -3.15 -8.64 -2.15
N ASP A 144 -3.64 -9.41 -1.17
CA ASP A 144 -4.58 -10.51 -1.36
C ASP A 144 -5.96 -10.15 -0.79
N SER A 145 -6.97 -10.98 -1.08
CA SER A 145 -8.35 -10.81 -0.62
C SER A 145 -9.12 -12.13 -0.53
#